data_AF-A0A257YW03-F1
#
_entry.id   AF-A0A257YW03-F1
#
_cell.length_a   1.000
_cell.length_b   1.000
_cell.length_c   1.000
_cell.angle_alpha   90.00
_cell.angle_beta   90.00
_cell.angle_gamma   90.00
#
_symmetry.space_group_name_H-M   'P 1'
#
loop_
_entity.id
_entity.type
_entity.pdbx_description
1 polymer ?
#
loop_
_entity_poly.entity_id
_entity_poly.type
_entity_poly.pdbx_seq_one_letter_code
_entity_poly.pdbx_strand_id
1 'polypeptide(L)'
;MKLFEARRPATLEEVSWLRKALGRQLGELRLPGDVAGEMVLAVAELAANLVAHSDPPPRELAVEAVLDGILLTVTLEDDGGPFAGFETRWARATLAGAEDGVSGRGLALARRALDAVSYHRGPPNRLVAHRRLARRRPVVLVVEDEDVLLETYLGLLEPHFRLLAAANLKDALDIAAGTTVDLILTDFHLGSDPGTALVEALEDDSERPPIPIVMITGDPSVRRRALELGVDTFLTKPVQPAALIETVNLALLRATRQRARLLRYFGSALDNLVRPALPDRLGPFNLAVQTGTADIGGGDLVVHLPRSGFDRIVMADVMGHGINGKAGAVAQAAMIRALDVGGQLGPSDYLTRWSNLIFSEPGFDAAMATALVIDLWEDGAIEIASAGHPHPMVLSRSGAKSVMADGPLLGFTRDARYESVQLRLDWGDRLLLATDGLDPNELASGGPCPDWLIGEVTERARQPLAQVVEGVSHRIAERIGPDPEDDWTLILIEGISWAQRAEGLPAMAMPGASPRPAPVKAPAMVAAAPASAPAGLLDLAGVSALRQAVGPEGFRRLATRF
;
A
#
# COMPACT_ATOMS: atom_id res chain seq x y z
N MET A 1 -12.34 -24.67 -2.78
CA MET A 1 -13.19 -23.52 -2.41
C MET A 1 -13.80 -22.93 -3.67
N LYS A 2 -15.13 -22.90 -3.80
CA LYS A 2 -15.80 -22.22 -4.90
C LYS A 2 -15.80 -20.73 -4.59
N LEU A 3 -15.14 -19.94 -5.44
CA LEU A 3 -14.94 -18.51 -5.24
C LEU A 3 -16.06 -17.71 -5.86
N PHE A 4 -16.44 -18.06 -7.08
CA PHE A 4 -17.37 -17.27 -7.87
C PHE A 4 -18.16 -18.19 -8.78
N GLU A 5 -19.45 -17.93 -8.90
CA GLU A 5 -20.31 -18.55 -9.90
C GLU A 5 -21.34 -17.54 -10.38
N ALA A 6 -21.49 -17.43 -11.70
CA ALA A 6 -22.52 -16.61 -12.30
C ALA A 6 -22.96 -17.19 -13.65
N ARG A 7 -24.22 -16.93 -14.00
CA ARG A 7 -24.77 -17.11 -15.34
C ARG A 7 -25.32 -15.79 -15.81
N ARG A 8 -24.89 -15.34 -16.99
CA ARG A 8 -25.25 -14.03 -17.56
C ARG A 8 -25.55 -14.16 -19.06
N PRO A 9 -26.33 -13.22 -19.63
CA PRO A 9 -26.43 -13.11 -21.08
C PRO A 9 -25.04 -12.96 -21.72
N ALA A 10 -24.81 -13.65 -22.84
CA ALA A 10 -23.51 -13.66 -23.51
C ALA A 10 -23.31 -12.39 -24.36
N THR A 11 -23.09 -11.25 -23.70
CA THR A 11 -22.85 -9.93 -24.34
C THR A 11 -21.54 -9.31 -23.85
N LEU A 12 -20.95 -8.40 -24.65
CA LEU A 12 -19.71 -7.69 -24.25
C LEU A 12 -19.91 -6.77 -23.03
N GLU A 13 -21.13 -6.26 -22.82
CA GLU A 13 -21.49 -5.49 -21.62
C GLU A 13 -21.42 -6.35 -20.36
N GLU A 14 -21.93 -7.59 -20.43
CA GLU A 14 -21.87 -8.56 -19.34
C GLU A 14 -20.45 -9.09 -19.11
N VAL A 15 -19.58 -9.09 -20.13
CA VAL A 15 -18.14 -9.35 -19.94
C VAL A 15 -17.47 -8.22 -19.14
N SER A 16 -17.87 -6.97 -19.34
CA SER A 16 -17.40 -5.84 -18.51
C SER A 16 -17.88 -5.97 -17.06
N TRP A 17 -19.11 -6.43 -16.85
CA TRP A 17 -19.61 -6.78 -15.52
C TRP A 17 -18.81 -7.92 -14.88
N LEU A 18 -18.56 -9.01 -15.63
CA LEU A 18 -17.76 -10.15 -15.19
C LEU A 18 -16.37 -9.72 -14.73
N ARG A 19 -15.72 -8.82 -15.49
CA ARG A 19 -14.40 -8.28 -15.15
C ARG A 19 -14.42 -7.63 -13.76
N LYS A 20 -15.44 -6.80 -13.46
CA LYS A 20 -15.61 -6.14 -12.16
C LYS A 20 -15.92 -7.14 -11.05
N ALA A 21 -16.83 -8.09 -11.31
CA ALA A 21 -17.25 -9.10 -10.34
C ALA A 21 -16.10 -10.05 -9.95
N LEU A 22 -15.36 -10.54 -10.94
CA LEU A 22 -14.18 -11.38 -10.71
C LEU A 22 -13.06 -10.60 -10.02
N GLY A 23 -12.86 -9.32 -10.36
CA GLY A 23 -11.89 -8.47 -9.68
C GLY A 23 -12.17 -8.33 -8.18
N ARG A 24 -13.43 -8.12 -7.81
CA ARG A 24 -13.87 -8.09 -6.41
C ARG A 24 -13.59 -9.43 -5.70
N GLN A 25 -13.99 -10.54 -6.30
CA GLN A 25 -13.85 -11.87 -5.68
C GLN A 25 -12.41 -12.37 -5.60
N LEU A 26 -11.54 -11.96 -6.53
CA LEU A 26 -10.10 -12.24 -6.44
C LEU A 26 -9.37 -11.27 -5.50
N GLY A 27 -9.89 -10.05 -5.30
CA GLY A 27 -9.44 -9.12 -4.27
C GLY A 27 -9.59 -9.69 -2.86
N GLU A 28 -10.70 -10.39 -2.60
CA GLU A 28 -10.95 -11.10 -1.34
C GLU A 28 -9.91 -12.20 -1.02
N LEU A 29 -9.14 -12.67 -2.03
CA LEU A 29 -8.08 -13.66 -1.84
C LEU A 29 -6.71 -13.06 -1.49
N ARG A 30 -6.61 -11.71 -1.40
CA ARG A 30 -5.38 -10.98 -1.03
C ARG A 30 -4.16 -11.40 -1.87
N LEU A 31 -4.41 -11.59 -3.15
CA LEU A 31 -3.35 -11.92 -4.10
C LEU A 31 -2.49 -10.69 -4.37
N PRO A 32 -1.19 -10.87 -4.71
CA PRO A 32 -0.40 -9.78 -5.26
C PRO A 32 -1.16 -9.07 -6.39
N GLY A 33 -1.16 -7.73 -6.39
CA GLY A 33 -2.01 -6.93 -7.28
C GLY A 33 -1.79 -7.18 -8.78
N ASP A 34 -0.58 -7.62 -9.15
CA ASP A 34 -0.26 -8.08 -10.51
C ASP A 34 -1.00 -9.38 -10.88
N VAL A 35 -1.15 -10.32 -9.95
CA VAL A 35 -1.82 -11.61 -10.19
C VAL A 35 -3.32 -11.47 -10.37
N ALA A 36 -3.99 -10.71 -9.49
CA ALA A 36 -5.44 -10.49 -9.59
C ALA A 36 -5.79 -9.71 -10.87
N GLY A 37 -5.05 -8.65 -11.18
CA GLY A 37 -5.23 -7.86 -12.39
C GLY A 37 -4.99 -8.65 -13.68
N GLU A 38 -3.90 -9.44 -13.74
CA GLU A 38 -3.61 -10.33 -14.87
C GLU A 38 -4.72 -11.37 -15.09
N MET A 39 -5.25 -11.97 -14.00
CA MET A 39 -6.31 -12.96 -14.08
C MET A 39 -7.64 -12.38 -14.55
N VAL A 40 -8.02 -11.22 -14.01
CA VAL A 40 -9.23 -10.51 -14.41
C VAL A 40 -9.20 -10.18 -15.90
N LEU A 41 -8.06 -9.68 -16.38
CA LEU A 41 -7.84 -9.38 -17.79
C LEU A 41 -7.93 -10.66 -18.64
N ALA A 42 -7.22 -11.72 -18.24
CA ALA A 42 -7.19 -12.98 -18.99
C ALA A 42 -8.57 -13.62 -19.15
N VAL A 43 -9.35 -13.69 -18.08
CA VAL A 43 -10.69 -14.29 -18.09
C VAL A 43 -11.66 -13.43 -18.91
N ALA A 44 -11.59 -12.10 -18.78
CA ALA A 44 -12.42 -11.20 -19.58
C ALA A 44 -12.12 -11.31 -21.08
N GLU A 45 -10.85 -11.43 -21.47
CA GLU A 45 -10.45 -11.62 -22.86
C GLU A 45 -10.94 -12.97 -23.41
N LEU A 46 -10.84 -14.06 -22.64
CA LEU A 46 -11.37 -15.36 -23.03
C LEU A 46 -12.90 -15.32 -23.21
N ALA A 47 -13.62 -14.70 -22.28
CA ALA A 47 -15.07 -14.53 -22.35
C ALA A 47 -15.51 -13.68 -23.54
N ALA A 48 -14.85 -12.55 -23.79
CA ALA A 48 -15.12 -11.70 -24.96
C ALA A 48 -14.92 -12.45 -26.28
N ASN A 49 -13.89 -13.31 -26.36
CA ASN A 49 -13.62 -14.10 -27.54
C ASN A 49 -14.69 -15.19 -27.76
N LEU A 50 -15.19 -15.85 -26.70
CA LEU A 50 -16.32 -16.79 -26.82
C LEU A 50 -17.57 -16.08 -27.35
N VAL A 51 -17.91 -14.91 -26.80
CA VAL A 51 -19.04 -14.10 -27.27
C VAL A 51 -18.89 -13.69 -28.75
N ALA A 52 -17.68 -13.32 -29.18
CA ALA A 52 -17.44 -12.79 -30.51
C ALA A 52 -17.20 -13.84 -31.61
N HIS A 53 -16.81 -15.07 -31.25
CA HIS A 53 -16.30 -16.05 -32.22
C HIS A 53 -16.94 -17.44 -32.16
N SER A 54 -17.82 -17.70 -31.20
CA SER A 54 -18.68 -18.88 -31.22
C SER A 54 -19.74 -18.75 -32.33
N ASP A 55 -19.98 -19.81 -33.09
CA ASP A 55 -20.95 -19.85 -34.19
C ASP A 55 -21.80 -21.15 -34.14
N PRO A 56 -23.12 -21.07 -33.87
CA PRO A 56 -23.91 -19.86 -33.63
C PRO A 56 -23.49 -19.10 -32.36
N PRO A 57 -23.75 -17.78 -32.28
CA PRO A 57 -23.39 -16.98 -31.12
C PRO A 57 -24.13 -17.47 -29.86
N PRO A 58 -23.45 -17.48 -28.70
CA PRO A 58 -24.04 -17.91 -27.44
C PRO A 58 -25.11 -16.92 -26.99
N ARG A 59 -26.09 -17.42 -26.23
CA ARG A 59 -27.10 -16.61 -25.54
C ARG A 59 -26.76 -16.47 -24.08
N GLU A 60 -26.15 -17.48 -23.48
CA GLU A 60 -25.77 -17.52 -22.08
C GLU A 60 -24.28 -17.85 -21.93
N LEU A 61 -23.62 -17.17 -21.00
CA LEU A 61 -22.28 -17.47 -20.54
C LEU A 61 -22.33 -17.76 -19.04
N ALA A 62 -21.91 -18.95 -18.66
CA ALA A 62 -21.70 -19.36 -17.29
C ALA A 62 -20.22 -19.27 -16.94
N VAL A 63 -19.92 -18.78 -15.74
CA VAL A 63 -18.56 -18.69 -15.21
C VAL A 63 -18.53 -19.31 -13.84
N GLU A 64 -17.57 -20.20 -13.61
CA GLU A 64 -17.26 -20.76 -12.30
C GLU A 64 -15.77 -20.60 -12.01
N ALA A 65 -15.42 -20.05 -10.84
CA ALA A 65 -14.05 -20.02 -10.35
C ALA A 65 -13.93 -20.85 -9.08
N VAL A 66 -12.99 -21.80 -9.07
CA VAL A 66 -12.71 -22.70 -7.96
C VAL A 66 -11.23 -22.61 -7.62
N LEU A 67 -10.92 -22.38 -6.34
CA LEU A 67 -9.58 -22.45 -5.80
C LEU A 67 -9.38 -23.77 -5.05
N ASP A 68 -8.46 -24.61 -5.50
CA ASP A 68 -8.03 -25.82 -4.82
C ASP A 68 -6.56 -25.69 -4.37
N GLY A 69 -6.34 -25.52 -3.07
CA GLY A 69 -5.05 -25.13 -2.52
C GLY A 69 -4.59 -23.78 -3.07
N ILE A 70 -3.55 -23.80 -3.92
CA ILE A 70 -3.01 -22.61 -4.62
C ILE A 70 -3.40 -22.55 -6.10
N LEU A 71 -4.19 -23.51 -6.59
CA LEU A 71 -4.58 -23.59 -8.00
C LEU A 71 -5.96 -22.98 -8.19
N LEU A 72 -6.01 -21.82 -8.84
CA LEU A 72 -7.24 -21.20 -9.34
C LEU A 72 -7.61 -21.85 -10.68
N THR A 73 -8.81 -22.41 -10.74
CA THR A 73 -9.43 -22.94 -11.96
C THR A 73 -10.64 -22.09 -12.29
N VAL A 74 -10.68 -21.53 -13.50
CA VAL A 74 -11.82 -20.78 -14.02
C VAL A 74 -12.42 -21.56 -15.19
N THR A 75 -13.69 -21.91 -15.08
CA THR A 75 -14.47 -22.58 -16.11
C THR A 75 -15.43 -21.57 -16.74
N LEU A 76 -15.35 -21.39 -18.04
CA LEU A 76 -16.34 -20.67 -18.85
C LEU A 76 -17.16 -21.71 -19.63
N GLU A 77 -18.47 -21.63 -19.53
CA GLU A 77 -19.40 -22.46 -20.29
C GLU A 77 -20.33 -21.58 -21.12
N ASP A 78 -20.55 -21.94 -22.38
CA ASP A 78 -21.47 -21.24 -23.28
C ASP A 78 -22.39 -22.21 -24.03
N ASP A 79 -23.59 -21.73 -24.39
CA ASP A 79 -24.60 -22.48 -25.14
C ASP A 79 -24.55 -22.25 -26.65
N GLY A 80 -23.51 -21.56 -27.15
CA GLY A 80 -23.29 -21.30 -28.55
C GLY A 80 -22.71 -22.51 -29.29
N GLY A 81 -22.38 -22.32 -30.57
CA GLY A 81 -21.54 -23.28 -31.28
C GLY A 81 -20.06 -23.08 -30.98
N PRO A 82 -19.19 -24.03 -31.37
CA PRO A 82 -17.79 -24.02 -30.98
C PRO A 82 -17.06 -22.78 -31.49
N PHE A 83 -16.13 -22.25 -30.69
CA PHE A 83 -15.18 -21.25 -31.14
C PHE A 83 -14.25 -21.86 -32.21
N ALA A 84 -14.53 -21.51 -33.46
CA ALA A 84 -13.77 -21.97 -34.62
C ALA A 84 -12.27 -21.60 -34.54
N GLY A 85 -11.43 -22.63 -34.48
CA GLY A 85 -9.97 -22.49 -34.53
C GLY A 85 -9.32 -21.96 -33.25
N PHE A 86 -10.00 -22.08 -32.10
CA PHE A 86 -9.48 -21.65 -30.79
C PHE A 86 -8.03 -22.10 -30.55
N GLU A 87 -7.73 -23.39 -30.73
CA GLU A 87 -6.40 -23.96 -30.43
C GLU A 87 -5.31 -23.34 -31.30
N THR A 88 -5.61 -23.08 -32.58
CA THR A 88 -4.66 -22.44 -33.50
C THR A 88 -4.47 -20.96 -33.18
N ARG A 89 -5.56 -20.24 -32.84
CA ARG A 89 -5.50 -18.83 -32.43
C ARG A 89 -4.76 -18.65 -31.11
N TRP A 90 -5.01 -19.53 -30.13
CA TRP A 90 -4.31 -19.56 -28.85
C TRP A 90 -2.81 -19.83 -29.02
N ALA A 91 -2.45 -20.82 -29.85
CA ALA A 91 -1.05 -21.17 -30.12
C ALA A 91 -0.27 -20.07 -30.86
N ARG A 92 -0.93 -19.29 -31.72
CA ARG A 92 -0.31 -18.22 -32.53
C ARG A 92 -0.43 -16.82 -31.93
N ALA A 93 -1.15 -16.64 -30.83
CA ALA A 93 -1.32 -15.34 -30.19
C ALA A 93 0.03 -14.79 -29.69
N THR A 94 0.44 -13.62 -30.20
CA THR A 94 1.64 -12.91 -29.78
C THR A 94 1.32 -11.43 -29.56
N LEU A 95 2.08 -10.75 -28.70
CA LEU A 95 1.91 -9.31 -28.43
C LEU A 95 2.26 -8.44 -29.66
N ALA A 96 3.13 -8.95 -30.55
CA ALA A 96 3.58 -8.29 -31.78
C ALA A 96 2.59 -8.43 -32.96
N GLY A 97 1.70 -9.43 -32.94
CA GLY A 97 0.87 -9.84 -34.08
C GLY A 97 -0.36 -8.97 -34.40
N ALA A 98 -0.22 -7.64 -34.41
CA ALA A 98 -1.27 -6.74 -34.90
C ALA A 98 -1.20 -6.46 -36.41
N GLU A 99 -0.20 -7.01 -37.12
CA GLU A 99 0.03 -6.69 -38.53
C GLU A 99 -0.95 -7.39 -39.51
N ASP A 100 -1.64 -8.46 -39.08
CA ASP A 100 -2.55 -9.24 -39.95
C ASP A 100 -4.05 -8.94 -39.72
N GLY A 101 -4.40 -7.87 -39.01
CA GLY A 101 -5.81 -7.45 -38.84
C GLY A 101 -6.68 -8.38 -37.97
N VAL A 102 -6.10 -9.38 -37.32
CA VAL A 102 -6.78 -10.24 -36.32
C VAL A 102 -6.40 -9.76 -34.92
N SER A 103 -7.39 -9.51 -34.06
CA SER A 103 -7.25 -8.97 -32.69
C SER A 103 -6.62 -9.97 -31.70
N GLY A 104 -5.43 -10.52 -32.01
CA GLY A 104 -4.75 -11.56 -31.22
C GLY A 104 -4.07 -11.08 -29.94
N ARG A 105 -4.00 -9.76 -29.70
CA ARG A 105 -3.37 -9.19 -28.50
C ARG A 105 -4.05 -9.62 -27.20
N GLY A 106 -5.37 -9.72 -27.18
CA GLY A 106 -6.14 -10.17 -26.01
C GLY A 106 -5.82 -11.60 -25.59
N LEU A 107 -5.82 -12.53 -26.55
CA LEU A 107 -5.42 -13.92 -26.31
C LEU A 107 -3.93 -14.05 -25.93
N ALA A 108 -3.06 -13.18 -26.43
CA ALA A 108 -1.64 -13.17 -26.04
C ALA A 108 -1.44 -12.73 -24.59
N LEU A 109 -2.22 -11.74 -24.13
CA LEU A 109 -2.27 -11.31 -22.73
C LEU A 109 -2.81 -12.43 -21.83
N ALA A 110 -3.92 -13.06 -22.23
CA ALA A 110 -4.50 -14.19 -21.50
C ALA A 110 -3.51 -15.37 -21.41
N ARG A 111 -2.79 -15.68 -22.49
CA ARG A 111 -1.79 -16.76 -22.52
C ARG A 111 -0.59 -16.49 -21.61
N ARG A 112 -0.19 -15.23 -21.45
CA ARG A 112 0.88 -14.84 -20.52
C ARG A 112 0.43 -14.95 -19.05
N ALA A 113 -0.84 -14.70 -18.79
CA ALA A 113 -1.43 -14.68 -17.47
C ALA A 113 -1.92 -16.06 -16.96
N LEU A 114 -1.99 -17.09 -17.81
CA LEU A 114 -2.53 -18.42 -17.45
C LEU A 114 -1.45 -19.50 -17.58
N ASP A 115 -1.48 -20.50 -16.69
CA ASP A 115 -0.54 -21.62 -16.73
C ASP A 115 -0.97 -22.67 -17.77
N ALA A 116 -2.28 -22.90 -17.88
CA ALA A 116 -2.87 -23.81 -18.86
C ALA A 116 -4.29 -23.40 -19.22
N VAL A 117 -4.69 -23.68 -20.45
CA VAL A 117 -6.07 -23.54 -20.91
C VAL A 117 -6.44 -24.76 -21.74
N SER A 118 -7.62 -25.31 -21.49
CA SER A 118 -8.22 -26.39 -22.28
C SER A 118 -9.59 -25.96 -22.78
N TYR A 119 -9.93 -26.37 -24.00
CA TYR A 119 -11.24 -26.08 -24.60
C TYR A 119 -11.87 -27.37 -25.07
N HIS A 120 -13.07 -27.66 -24.58
CA HIS A 120 -13.87 -28.83 -24.94
C HIS A 120 -15.10 -28.36 -25.69
N ARG A 121 -15.25 -28.89 -26.91
CA ARG A 121 -16.37 -28.55 -27.80
C ARG A 121 -17.57 -29.45 -27.47
N GLY A 122 -18.75 -28.86 -27.36
CA GLY A 122 -20.00 -29.58 -27.05
C GLY A 122 -21.09 -28.61 -26.60
N PRO A 123 -22.33 -29.04 -26.36
CA PRO A 123 -23.31 -28.25 -25.63
C PRO A 123 -23.36 -28.70 -24.14
N PRO A 124 -22.96 -27.84 -23.18
CA PRO A 124 -22.32 -26.54 -23.36
C PRO A 124 -20.84 -26.66 -23.79
N ASN A 125 -20.32 -25.64 -24.48
CA ASN A 125 -18.88 -25.58 -24.76
C ASN A 125 -18.21 -25.26 -23.44
N ARG A 126 -17.01 -25.80 -23.20
CA ARG A 126 -16.36 -25.68 -21.90
C ARG A 126 -14.89 -25.29 -22.05
N LEU A 127 -14.57 -24.07 -21.63
CA LEU A 127 -13.21 -23.55 -21.57
C LEU A 127 -12.74 -23.56 -20.11
N VAL A 128 -11.68 -24.31 -19.81
CA VAL A 128 -11.12 -24.40 -18.46
C VAL A 128 -9.73 -23.79 -18.46
N ALA A 129 -9.56 -22.72 -17.69
CA ALA A 129 -8.31 -21.99 -17.49
C ALA A 129 -7.75 -22.26 -16.09
N HIS A 130 -6.44 -22.44 -15.99
CA HIS A 130 -5.74 -22.73 -14.74
C HIS A 130 -4.64 -21.69 -14.47
N ARG A 131 -4.55 -21.23 -13.22
CA ARG A 131 -3.49 -20.35 -12.72
C ARG A 131 -3.12 -20.71 -11.28
N ARG A 132 -1.83 -20.83 -10.99
CA ARG A 132 -1.32 -20.91 -9.62
C ARG A 132 -1.18 -19.50 -9.03
N LEU A 133 -1.80 -19.30 -7.88
CA LEU A 133 -1.90 -18.01 -7.18
C LEU A 133 -0.60 -17.57 -6.51
N ALA A 134 0.36 -18.49 -6.34
CA ALA A 134 1.69 -18.18 -5.82
C ALA A 134 2.69 -17.86 -6.94
N ARG A 135 2.98 -16.55 -7.07
CA ARG A 135 4.12 -15.87 -7.71
C ARG A 135 4.13 -15.66 -9.24
N ARG A 136 4.52 -14.43 -9.65
CA ARG A 136 5.34 -14.20 -10.86
C ARG A 136 6.47 -15.24 -10.85
N ARG A 137 6.64 -16.02 -11.93
CA ARG A 137 7.72 -17.02 -12.00
C ARG A 137 9.03 -16.38 -11.54
N PRO A 138 9.64 -16.86 -10.44
CA PRO A 138 10.85 -16.24 -9.89
C PRO A 138 11.92 -16.15 -10.96
N VAL A 139 12.64 -15.03 -10.96
CA VAL A 139 13.73 -14.76 -11.89
C VAL A 139 15.01 -15.34 -11.31
N VAL A 140 15.49 -16.42 -11.91
CA VAL A 140 16.75 -17.07 -11.53
C VAL A 140 17.81 -16.67 -12.55
N LEU A 141 18.88 -16.03 -12.07
CA LEU A 141 20.09 -15.80 -12.86
C LEU A 141 21.00 -17.02 -12.72
N VAL A 142 21.30 -17.68 -13.84
CA VAL A 142 22.23 -18.81 -13.90
C VAL A 142 23.58 -18.30 -14.44
N VAL A 143 24.65 -18.53 -13.67
CA VAL A 143 26.01 -18.09 -13.98
C VAL A 143 26.92 -19.32 -14.08
N GLU A 144 27.39 -19.62 -15.29
CA GLU A 144 28.18 -20.82 -15.61
C GLU A 144 28.99 -20.53 -16.89
N ASP A 145 30.29 -20.81 -16.87
CA ASP A 145 31.21 -20.49 -17.97
C ASP A 145 31.30 -21.60 -19.03
N GLU A 146 30.90 -22.83 -18.68
CA GLU A 146 30.79 -23.93 -19.63
C GLU A 146 29.40 -23.94 -20.31
N ASP A 147 29.35 -23.57 -21.60
CA ASP A 147 28.12 -23.47 -22.39
C ASP A 147 27.19 -24.69 -22.28
N VAL A 148 27.77 -25.91 -22.29
CA VAL A 148 27.01 -27.17 -22.20
C VAL A 148 26.33 -27.32 -20.84
N LEU A 149 27.01 -26.96 -19.75
CA LEU A 149 26.45 -27.01 -18.41
C LEU A 149 25.40 -25.91 -18.22
N LEU A 150 25.66 -24.71 -18.73
CA LEU A 150 24.72 -23.61 -18.72
C LEU A 150 23.40 -24.00 -19.43
N GLU A 151 23.46 -24.51 -20.66
CA GLU A 151 22.29 -25.00 -21.39
C GLU A 151 21.55 -26.11 -20.64
N THR A 152 22.30 -27.01 -19.99
CA THR A 152 21.73 -28.09 -19.17
C THR A 152 20.95 -27.53 -17.98
N TYR A 153 21.52 -26.61 -17.21
CA TYR A 153 20.83 -25.99 -16.07
C TYR A 153 19.63 -25.17 -16.50
N LEU A 154 19.74 -24.43 -17.60
CA LEU A 154 18.62 -23.68 -18.16
C LEU A 154 17.47 -24.63 -18.54
N GLY A 155 17.73 -25.71 -19.26
CA GLY A 155 16.71 -26.69 -19.66
C GLY A 155 16.02 -27.37 -18.47
N LEU A 156 16.73 -27.62 -17.37
CA LEU A 156 16.16 -28.20 -16.15
C LEU A 156 15.27 -27.21 -15.38
N LEU A 157 15.60 -25.92 -15.39
CA LEU A 157 14.96 -24.89 -14.58
C LEU A 157 13.85 -24.12 -15.31
N GLU A 158 13.90 -24.03 -16.64
CA GLU A 158 12.96 -23.27 -17.49
C GLU A 158 11.47 -23.63 -17.22
N PRO A 159 11.11 -24.92 -16.98
CA PRO A 159 9.72 -25.26 -16.70
C PRO A 159 9.17 -24.60 -15.42
N HIS A 160 10.04 -24.24 -14.48
CA HIS A 160 9.70 -23.82 -13.12
C HIS A 160 9.92 -22.32 -12.87
N PHE A 161 10.88 -21.69 -13.57
CA PHE A 161 11.37 -20.34 -13.28
C PHE A 161 11.48 -19.50 -14.56
N ARG A 162 11.60 -18.18 -14.38
CA ARG A 162 12.06 -17.28 -15.47
C ARG A 162 13.57 -17.21 -15.39
N LEU A 163 14.27 -17.46 -16.49
CA LEU A 163 15.72 -17.59 -16.46
C LEU A 163 16.42 -16.40 -17.12
N LEU A 164 17.53 -15.99 -16.52
CA LEU A 164 18.56 -15.14 -17.10
C LEU A 164 19.86 -15.93 -17.09
N ALA A 165 20.72 -15.70 -18.05
CA ALA A 165 21.98 -16.44 -18.21
C ALA A 165 23.15 -15.46 -18.28
N ALA A 166 24.25 -15.82 -17.63
CA ALA A 166 25.53 -15.12 -17.71
C ALA A 166 26.66 -16.14 -17.82
N ALA A 167 27.65 -15.86 -18.67
CA ALA A 167 28.82 -16.72 -18.85
C ALA A 167 30.00 -16.34 -17.94
N ASN A 168 29.92 -15.19 -17.27
CA ASN A 168 30.99 -14.66 -16.43
C ASN A 168 30.44 -13.69 -15.38
N LEU A 169 31.31 -13.30 -14.43
CA LEU A 169 31.00 -12.41 -13.32
C LEU A 169 30.48 -11.04 -13.79
N LYS A 170 31.11 -10.46 -14.81
CA LYS A 170 30.74 -9.12 -15.29
C LYS A 170 29.33 -9.11 -15.86
N ASP A 171 29.00 -10.06 -16.73
CA ASP A 171 27.66 -10.17 -17.30
C ASP A 171 26.60 -10.43 -16.22
N ALA A 172 26.94 -11.23 -15.21
CA ALA A 172 26.07 -11.49 -14.07
C ALA A 172 25.77 -10.21 -13.28
N LEU A 173 26.78 -9.38 -13.00
CA LEU A 173 26.62 -8.09 -12.33
C LEU A 173 25.85 -7.07 -13.17
N ASP A 174 26.12 -6.99 -14.48
CA ASP A 174 25.39 -6.08 -15.39
C ASP A 174 23.90 -6.46 -15.47
N ILE A 175 23.58 -7.76 -15.54
CA ILE A 175 22.21 -8.27 -15.51
C ILE A 175 21.54 -8.00 -14.17
N ALA A 176 22.23 -8.34 -13.07
CA ALA A 176 21.74 -8.08 -11.73
C ALA A 176 21.46 -6.59 -11.55
N ALA A 177 22.33 -5.70 -12.08
CA ALA A 177 22.18 -4.26 -11.99
C ALA A 177 20.92 -3.75 -12.71
N GLY A 178 20.66 -4.22 -13.94
CA GLY A 178 19.55 -3.75 -14.77
C GLY A 178 18.20 -4.46 -14.58
N THR A 179 18.16 -5.58 -13.85
CA THR A 179 16.96 -6.43 -13.73
C THR A 179 16.72 -6.93 -12.31
N THR A 180 15.45 -7.05 -11.92
CA THR A 180 15.07 -7.71 -10.65
C THR A 180 15.35 -9.21 -10.73
N VAL A 181 16.33 -9.68 -9.96
CA VAL A 181 16.71 -11.10 -9.81
C VAL A 181 16.27 -11.58 -8.43
N ASP A 182 15.58 -12.73 -8.38
CA ASP A 182 15.05 -13.31 -7.14
C ASP A 182 16.00 -14.35 -6.51
N LEU A 183 16.91 -14.92 -7.30
CA LEU A 183 17.94 -15.87 -6.88
C LEU A 183 19.07 -15.92 -7.91
N ILE A 184 20.30 -16.11 -7.44
CA ILE A 184 21.44 -16.40 -8.32
C ILE A 184 21.91 -17.83 -8.09
N LEU A 185 22.01 -18.60 -9.17
CA LEU A 185 22.63 -19.90 -9.22
C LEU A 185 23.97 -19.73 -9.93
N THR A 186 25.08 -19.94 -9.24
CA THR A 186 26.43 -19.74 -9.82
C THR A 186 27.30 -20.97 -9.64
N ASP A 187 28.16 -21.29 -10.60
CA ASP A 187 29.30 -22.18 -10.33
C ASP A 187 30.31 -21.50 -9.41
N PHE A 188 31.07 -22.30 -8.67
CA PHE A 188 32.13 -21.81 -7.79
C PHE A 188 33.34 -21.31 -8.59
N HIS A 189 33.62 -21.90 -9.75
CA HIS A 189 34.69 -21.48 -10.65
C HIS A 189 34.06 -20.89 -11.90
N LEU A 190 34.35 -19.62 -12.20
CA LEU A 190 33.89 -18.93 -13.40
C LEU A 190 35.11 -18.47 -14.20
N GLY A 191 35.70 -19.37 -14.98
CA GLY A 191 36.95 -19.12 -15.69
C GLY A 191 38.09 -18.77 -14.74
N SER A 192 38.55 -17.51 -14.80
CA SER A 192 39.61 -16.98 -13.91
C SER A 192 39.10 -16.45 -12.58
N ASP A 193 37.80 -16.17 -12.45
CA ASP A 193 37.22 -15.53 -11.29
C ASP A 193 36.52 -16.57 -10.39
N PRO A 194 36.64 -16.46 -9.04
CA PRO A 194 35.84 -17.28 -8.15
C PRO A 194 34.40 -16.75 -8.12
N GLY A 195 33.41 -17.65 -8.20
CA GLY A 195 31.99 -17.30 -8.10
C GLY A 195 31.61 -16.64 -6.77
N THR A 196 32.45 -16.76 -5.73
CA THR A 196 32.29 -16.03 -4.46
C THR A 196 32.48 -14.52 -4.60
N ALA A 197 33.20 -14.05 -5.63
CA ALA A 197 33.35 -12.62 -5.91
C ALA A 197 32.00 -11.96 -6.23
N LEU A 198 31.01 -12.72 -6.69
CA LEU A 198 29.64 -12.25 -6.89
C LEU A 198 28.96 -11.90 -5.57
N VAL A 199 29.27 -12.65 -4.50
CA VAL A 199 28.68 -12.39 -3.18
C VAL A 199 29.22 -11.07 -2.63
N GLU A 200 30.55 -10.91 -2.64
CA GLU A 200 31.22 -9.70 -2.18
C GLU A 200 30.75 -8.45 -2.95
N ALA A 201 30.61 -8.55 -4.28
CA ALA A 201 30.14 -7.43 -5.10
C ALA A 201 28.67 -7.05 -4.84
N LEU A 202 27.83 -7.99 -4.41
CA LEU A 202 26.41 -7.74 -4.11
C LEU A 202 26.16 -7.34 -2.65
N GLU A 203 27.06 -7.67 -1.72
CA GLU A 203 26.96 -7.25 -0.32
C GLU A 203 27.06 -5.72 -0.15
N ASP A 204 27.85 -5.05 -0.99
CA ASP A 204 28.05 -3.60 -0.95
C ASP A 204 26.89 -2.79 -1.59
N ASP A 205 25.92 -3.47 -2.22
CA ASP A 205 24.78 -2.82 -2.88
C ASP A 205 23.60 -2.60 -1.92
N SER A 206 23.63 -1.47 -1.21
CA SER A 206 22.57 -1.08 -0.26
C SER A 206 21.22 -0.72 -0.90
N GLU A 207 21.17 -0.52 -2.22
CA GLU A 207 19.92 -0.15 -2.92
C GLU A 207 19.03 -1.37 -3.21
N ARG A 208 19.55 -2.57 -2.95
CA ARG A 208 18.86 -3.83 -3.27
C ARG A 208 18.59 -4.66 -2.02
N PRO A 209 17.43 -5.36 -1.98
CA PRO A 209 17.26 -6.44 -1.03
C PRO A 209 18.32 -7.53 -1.27
N PRO A 210 18.84 -8.19 -0.22
CA PRO A 210 19.76 -9.29 -0.37
C PRO A 210 19.20 -10.38 -1.29
N ILE A 211 19.98 -10.78 -2.30
CA ILE A 211 19.62 -11.79 -3.27
C ILE A 211 20.16 -13.14 -2.78
N PRO A 212 19.33 -14.19 -2.65
CA PRO A 212 19.83 -15.49 -2.24
C PRO A 212 20.74 -16.09 -3.32
N ILE A 213 21.87 -16.67 -2.90
CA ILE A 213 22.87 -17.26 -3.79
C ILE A 213 22.99 -18.76 -3.51
N VAL A 214 22.75 -19.56 -4.56
CA VAL A 214 22.97 -21.00 -4.59
C VAL A 214 24.24 -21.27 -5.38
N MET A 215 25.22 -21.93 -4.76
CA MET A 215 26.49 -22.21 -5.41
C MET A 215 26.60 -23.68 -5.82
N ILE A 216 26.99 -23.95 -7.06
CA ILE A 216 27.34 -25.29 -7.50
C ILE A 216 28.86 -25.45 -7.37
N THR A 217 29.35 -26.61 -6.92
CA THR A 217 30.80 -26.88 -6.85
C THR A 217 31.11 -28.36 -7.04
N GLY A 218 32.23 -28.67 -7.70
CA GLY A 218 32.80 -30.02 -7.73
C GLY A 218 33.67 -30.36 -6.51
N ASP A 219 34.04 -29.37 -5.70
CA ASP A 219 34.93 -29.55 -4.54
C ASP A 219 34.16 -29.36 -3.22
N PRO A 220 33.96 -30.41 -2.41
CA PRO A 220 33.33 -30.30 -1.10
C PRO A 220 34.14 -29.48 -0.08
N SER A 221 35.45 -29.29 -0.30
CA SER A 221 36.35 -28.62 0.65
C SER A 221 36.08 -27.12 0.78
N VAL A 222 35.62 -26.49 -0.30
CA VAL A 222 35.31 -25.04 -0.35
C VAL A 222 34.00 -24.68 0.35
N ARG A 223 33.20 -25.67 0.75
CA ARG A 223 31.88 -25.50 1.40
C ARG A 223 31.94 -24.56 2.60
N ARG A 224 32.92 -24.74 3.50
CA ARG A 224 33.01 -23.92 4.72
C ARG A 224 33.28 -22.46 4.37
N ARG A 225 34.20 -22.24 3.44
CA ARG A 225 34.59 -20.90 3.01
C ARG A 225 33.44 -20.16 2.32
N ALA A 226 32.68 -20.86 1.47
CA ALA A 226 31.51 -20.27 0.80
C ALA A 226 30.41 -19.87 1.80
N LEU A 227 30.14 -20.69 2.83
CA LEU A 227 29.16 -20.35 3.87
C LEU A 227 29.60 -19.16 4.74
N GLU A 228 30.90 -19.01 5.01
CA GLU A 228 31.46 -17.85 5.72
C GLU A 228 31.32 -16.54 4.91
N LEU A 229 31.19 -16.64 3.59
CA LEU A 229 31.05 -15.50 2.67
C LEU A 229 29.59 -15.15 2.38
N GLY A 230 28.61 -15.71 3.10
CA GLY A 230 27.20 -15.31 2.96
C GLY A 230 26.38 -16.08 1.92
N VAL A 231 26.91 -17.15 1.30
CA VAL A 231 26.15 -18.03 0.40
C VAL A 231 25.05 -18.77 1.16
N ASP A 232 23.80 -18.75 0.67
CA ASP A 232 22.66 -19.39 1.32
C ASP A 232 22.77 -20.92 1.38
N THR A 233 23.21 -21.53 0.28
CA THR A 233 23.34 -22.98 0.16
C THR A 233 24.20 -23.37 -1.04
N PHE A 234 24.62 -24.63 -1.10
CA PHE A 234 25.44 -25.16 -2.19
C PHE A 234 24.93 -26.53 -2.66
N LEU A 235 25.33 -26.89 -3.88
CA LEU A 235 25.12 -28.19 -4.51
C LEU A 235 26.47 -28.76 -4.96
N THR A 236 26.68 -30.05 -4.73
CA THR A 236 27.88 -30.75 -5.19
C THR A 236 27.64 -31.37 -6.57
N LYS A 237 28.57 -31.16 -7.53
CA LYS A 237 28.56 -31.87 -8.82
C LYS A 237 28.85 -33.38 -8.58
N PRO A 238 28.19 -34.32 -9.29
CA PRO A 238 27.17 -34.10 -10.31
C PRO A 238 25.81 -33.72 -9.70
N VAL A 239 25.17 -32.70 -10.27
CA VAL A 239 23.90 -32.16 -9.77
C VAL A 239 22.74 -33.01 -10.29
N GLN A 240 21.94 -33.56 -9.38
CA GLN A 240 20.70 -34.26 -9.75
C GLN A 240 19.59 -33.26 -10.05
N PRO A 241 18.79 -33.43 -11.12
CA PRO A 241 17.72 -32.49 -11.49
C PRO A 241 16.74 -32.17 -10.36
N ALA A 242 16.29 -33.20 -9.62
CA ALA A 242 15.35 -33.01 -8.51
C ALA A 242 15.97 -32.18 -7.38
N ALA A 243 17.23 -32.46 -7.03
CA ALA A 243 17.96 -31.74 -5.99
C ALA A 243 18.20 -30.27 -6.35
N LEU A 244 18.46 -29.97 -7.64
CA LEU A 244 18.62 -28.61 -8.13
C LEU A 244 17.33 -27.79 -7.93
N ILE A 245 16.21 -28.32 -8.43
CA ILE A 245 14.90 -27.66 -8.35
C ILE A 245 14.48 -27.47 -6.88
N GLU A 246 14.65 -28.50 -6.05
CA GLU A 246 14.33 -28.43 -4.62
C GLU A 246 15.17 -27.35 -3.90
N THR A 247 16.46 -27.31 -4.18
CA THR A 247 17.39 -26.35 -3.55
C THR A 247 17.04 -24.91 -3.91
N VAL A 248 16.80 -24.63 -5.19
CA VAL A 248 16.37 -23.30 -5.66
C VAL A 248 15.07 -22.88 -5.00
N ASN A 249 14.07 -23.78 -4.93
CA ASN A 249 12.79 -23.49 -4.26
C ASN A 249 12.96 -23.22 -2.75
N LEU A 250 13.76 -24.02 -2.05
CA LEU A 250 14.00 -23.84 -0.62
C LEU A 250 14.74 -22.52 -0.32
N ALA A 251 15.72 -22.15 -1.14
CA ALA A 251 16.43 -20.88 -1.00
C ALA A 251 15.47 -19.68 -1.18
N LEU A 252 14.68 -19.70 -2.25
CA LEU A 252 13.65 -18.69 -2.52
C LEU A 252 12.62 -18.57 -1.38
N LEU A 253 12.19 -19.69 -0.80
CA LEU A 253 11.24 -19.72 0.31
C LEU A 253 11.85 -19.13 1.59
N ARG A 254 13.10 -19.48 1.90
CA ARG A 254 13.82 -18.96 3.06
C ARG A 254 14.00 -17.44 2.97
N ALA A 255 14.49 -16.95 1.83
CA ALA A 255 14.66 -15.51 1.58
C ALA A 255 13.34 -14.74 1.79
N THR A 256 12.24 -15.27 1.25
CA THR A 256 10.91 -14.64 1.42
C THR A 256 10.46 -14.61 2.87
N ARG A 257 10.63 -15.71 3.62
CA ARG A 257 10.25 -15.78 5.04
C ARG A 257 11.10 -14.83 5.90
N GLN A 258 12.40 -14.75 5.63
CA GLN A 258 13.31 -13.86 6.35
C GLN A 258 12.97 -12.40 6.09
N ARG A 259 12.75 -12.03 4.82
CA ARG A 259 12.29 -10.69 4.44
C ARG A 259 10.98 -10.33 5.13
N ALA A 260 9.98 -11.21 5.07
CA ALA A 260 8.70 -10.97 5.73
C ALA A 260 8.83 -10.82 7.26
N ARG A 261 9.74 -11.57 7.89
CA ARG A 261 10.01 -11.45 9.33
C ARG A 261 10.67 -10.12 9.68
N LEU A 262 11.65 -9.69 8.89
CA LEU A 262 12.32 -8.40 9.08
C LEU A 262 11.33 -7.25 8.91
N LEU A 263 10.52 -7.28 7.85
CA LEU A 263 9.47 -6.28 7.62
C LEU A 263 8.47 -6.22 8.77
N ARG A 264 8.03 -7.37 9.31
CA ARG A 264 7.19 -7.42 10.52
C ARG A 264 7.87 -6.83 11.75
N TYR A 265 9.14 -7.15 11.96
CA TYR A 265 9.90 -6.60 13.07
C TYR A 265 9.99 -5.08 12.98
N PHE A 266 10.39 -4.53 11.82
CA PHE A 266 10.42 -3.09 11.59
C PHE A 266 9.03 -2.45 11.74
N GLY A 267 8.00 -3.06 11.14
CA GLY A 267 6.61 -2.60 11.26
C GLY A 267 6.17 -2.50 12.72
N SER A 268 6.48 -3.50 13.54
CA SER A 268 6.15 -3.51 14.98
C SER A 268 6.95 -2.50 15.79
N ALA A 269 8.21 -2.22 15.42
CA ALA A 269 9.05 -1.25 16.09
C ALA A 269 8.54 0.19 15.88
N LEU A 270 7.94 0.44 14.71
CA LEU A 270 7.37 1.74 14.34
C LEU A 270 5.94 1.94 14.87
N ASP A 271 5.19 0.87 15.20
CA ASP A 271 3.79 0.97 15.67
C ASP A 271 3.61 1.99 16.80
N ASN A 272 4.50 1.97 17.81
CA ASN A 272 4.38 2.88 18.96
C ASN A 272 4.55 4.36 18.61
N LEU A 273 5.11 4.69 17.43
CA LEU A 273 5.32 6.07 16.99
C LEU A 273 4.10 6.66 16.29
N VAL A 274 3.32 5.80 15.62
CA VAL A 274 2.23 6.21 14.73
C VAL A 274 0.87 5.66 15.11
N ARG A 275 0.78 4.80 16.14
CA ARG A 275 -0.47 4.23 16.61
C ARG A 275 -1.49 5.35 16.92
N PRO A 276 -2.64 5.37 16.23
CA PRO A 276 -3.71 6.30 16.52
C PRO A 276 -4.18 6.17 17.97
N ALA A 277 -4.15 7.28 18.71
CA ALA A 277 -4.63 7.34 20.08
C ALA A 277 -5.16 8.74 20.38
N LEU A 278 -6.35 8.81 20.96
CA LEU A 278 -6.98 10.03 21.45
C LEU A 278 -7.46 9.82 22.89
N PRO A 279 -7.45 10.87 23.74
CA PRO A 279 -8.14 10.81 25.02
C PRO A 279 -9.65 10.66 24.83
N ASP A 280 -10.32 9.94 25.73
CA ASP A 280 -11.79 9.77 25.70
C ASP A 280 -12.56 11.10 25.88
N ARG A 281 -11.86 12.15 26.32
CA ARG A 281 -12.42 13.48 26.55
C ARG A 281 -11.39 14.58 26.28
N LEU A 282 -11.79 15.59 25.50
CA LEU A 282 -11.04 16.83 25.26
C LEU A 282 -11.99 18.01 25.51
N GLY A 283 -11.72 18.78 26.58
CA GLY A 283 -12.57 19.89 27.01
C GLY A 283 -14.07 19.51 27.08
N PRO A 284 -14.94 20.17 26.28
CA PRO A 284 -16.38 19.90 26.23
C PRO A 284 -16.78 18.79 25.24
N PHE A 285 -15.86 17.91 24.83
CA PHE A 285 -16.12 16.86 23.86
C PHE A 285 -15.73 15.49 24.42
N ASN A 286 -16.60 14.50 24.22
CA ASN A 286 -16.26 13.09 24.34
C ASN A 286 -15.78 12.58 22.99
N LEU A 287 -14.81 11.68 22.99
CA LEU A 287 -14.23 11.11 21.78
C LEU A 287 -14.16 9.59 21.89
N ALA A 288 -14.23 8.93 20.74
CA ALA A 288 -13.81 7.54 20.60
C ALA A 288 -13.14 7.36 19.24
N VAL A 289 -12.04 6.61 19.22
CA VAL A 289 -11.29 6.27 18.01
C VAL A 289 -11.20 4.77 17.87
N GLN A 290 -11.35 4.28 16.65
CA GLN A 290 -11.16 2.89 16.31
C GLN A 290 -10.46 2.78 14.97
N THR A 291 -9.55 1.83 14.84
CA THR A 291 -8.77 1.64 13.61
C THR A 291 -8.69 0.17 13.24
N GLY A 292 -8.41 -0.09 11.97
CA GLY A 292 -8.04 -1.40 11.44
C GLY A 292 -6.93 -1.26 10.41
N THR A 293 -6.09 -2.28 10.30
CA THR A 293 -4.93 -2.27 9.40
C THR A 293 -5.02 -3.38 8.38
N ALA A 294 -4.69 -3.08 7.12
CA ALA A 294 -4.67 -4.06 6.03
C ALA A 294 -3.47 -5.00 6.11
N ASP A 295 -2.29 -4.50 6.48
CA ASP A 295 -1.04 -5.28 6.51
C ASP A 295 -0.12 -4.88 7.68
N ILE A 296 1.16 -5.25 7.62
CA ILE A 296 2.24 -4.99 8.59
C ILE A 296 2.46 -3.49 8.91
N GLY A 297 1.81 -2.57 8.20
CA GLY A 297 1.96 -1.15 8.44
C GLY A 297 0.79 -0.30 7.99
N GLY A 298 0.26 0.47 8.95
CA GLY A 298 -0.73 1.52 8.78
C GLY A 298 -0.18 2.80 8.12
N GLY A 299 -0.82 3.30 7.07
CA GLY A 299 -0.64 4.65 6.53
C GLY A 299 -1.42 5.72 7.33
N ASP A 300 -2.51 5.31 7.95
CA ASP A 300 -3.37 6.15 8.78
C ASP A 300 -2.67 6.69 10.05
N LEU A 301 -2.82 7.99 10.26
CA LEU A 301 -2.29 8.74 11.37
C LEU A 301 -3.40 9.48 12.11
N VAL A 302 -3.34 9.44 13.43
CA VAL A 302 -4.10 10.36 14.30
C VAL A 302 -3.15 10.93 15.35
N VAL A 303 -2.96 12.25 15.31
CA VAL A 303 -2.07 12.98 16.20
C VAL A 303 -2.87 14.00 17.01
N HIS A 304 -2.84 13.85 18.35
CA HIS A 304 -3.34 14.86 19.29
C HIS A 304 -2.23 15.83 19.68
N LEU A 305 -2.55 17.12 19.60
CA LEU A 305 -1.69 18.25 19.91
C LEU A 305 -2.42 19.18 20.91
N PRO A 306 -2.16 19.06 22.22
CA PRO A 306 -2.81 19.91 23.22
C PRO A 306 -2.28 21.36 23.16
N ARG A 307 -3.18 22.35 23.19
CA ARG A 307 -2.84 23.78 23.18
C ARG A 307 -3.56 24.51 24.32
N SER A 308 -3.19 25.77 24.53
CA SER A 308 -3.89 26.65 25.47
C SER A 308 -5.20 27.14 24.83
N GLY A 309 -6.35 26.76 25.41
CA GLY A 309 -7.68 27.20 24.99
C GLY A 309 -8.38 26.33 23.94
N PHE A 310 -7.67 25.37 23.34
CA PHE A 310 -8.22 24.38 22.41
C PHE A 310 -7.30 23.15 22.32
N ASP A 311 -7.84 22.04 21.84
CA ASP A 311 -7.08 20.85 21.46
C ASP A 311 -7.08 20.72 19.93
N ARG A 312 -5.95 20.33 19.34
CA ARG A 312 -5.88 20.01 17.91
C ARG A 312 -5.79 18.51 17.69
N ILE A 313 -6.57 18.01 16.74
CA ILE A 313 -6.47 16.67 16.19
C ILE A 313 -6.05 16.80 14.73
N VAL A 314 -5.01 16.09 14.34
CA VAL A 314 -4.60 15.93 12.95
C VAL A 314 -4.80 14.48 12.57
N MET A 315 -5.64 14.25 11.57
CA MET A 315 -5.87 12.96 10.96
C MET A 315 -5.25 13.01 9.56
N ALA A 316 -4.52 11.98 9.17
CA ALA A 316 -3.93 11.91 7.85
C ALA A 316 -3.85 10.47 7.38
N ASP A 317 -3.98 10.27 6.08
CA ASP A 317 -3.78 8.98 5.44
C ASP A 317 -2.65 9.15 4.43
N VAL A 318 -1.54 8.47 4.70
CA VAL A 318 -0.33 8.52 3.87
C VAL A 318 -0.42 7.48 2.78
N MET A 319 -0.37 7.94 1.54
CA MET A 319 -0.43 7.09 0.36
C MET A 319 0.63 6.00 0.38
N GLY A 320 0.20 4.78 0.07
CA GLY A 320 1.05 3.60 -0.03
C GLY A 320 0.83 2.65 1.14
N HIS A 321 1.16 1.37 0.92
CA HIS A 321 0.85 0.31 1.87
C HIS A 321 2.12 -0.32 2.48
N GLY A 322 1.94 -1.03 3.59
CA GLY A 322 3.00 -1.81 4.23
C GLY A 322 4.09 -0.94 4.86
N ILE A 323 5.36 -1.36 4.74
CA ILE A 323 6.45 -0.70 5.49
C ILE A 323 6.78 0.71 4.98
N ASN A 324 6.58 0.96 3.68
CA ASN A 324 6.88 2.25 3.07
C ASN A 324 5.84 3.30 3.49
N GLY A 325 4.55 2.96 3.43
CA GLY A 325 3.47 3.80 3.94
C GLY A 325 3.68 4.14 5.42
N LYS A 326 3.97 3.13 6.25
CA LYS A 326 4.28 3.32 7.67
C LYS A 326 5.52 4.18 7.93
N ALA A 327 6.58 4.05 7.14
CA ALA A 327 7.76 4.92 7.25
C ALA A 327 7.42 6.38 6.90
N GLY A 328 6.62 6.59 5.84
CA GLY A 328 6.05 7.88 5.48
C GLY A 328 5.19 8.46 6.61
N ALA A 329 4.34 7.63 7.21
CA ALA A 329 3.50 7.99 8.35
C ALA A 329 4.34 8.46 9.55
N VAL A 330 5.44 7.78 9.87
CA VAL A 330 6.37 8.23 10.94
C VAL A 330 6.99 9.59 10.61
N ALA A 331 7.43 9.78 9.37
CA ALA A 331 8.02 11.04 8.92
C ALA A 331 7.00 12.20 8.99
N GLN A 332 5.77 11.96 8.53
CA GLN A 332 4.69 12.92 8.61
C GLN A 332 4.29 13.24 10.06
N ALA A 333 4.18 12.24 10.93
CA ALA A 333 3.91 12.45 12.36
C ALA A 333 4.96 13.34 13.03
N ALA A 334 6.24 13.17 12.68
CA ALA A 334 7.31 14.04 13.15
C ALA A 334 7.16 15.48 12.61
N MET A 335 6.82 15.64 11.33
CA MET A 335 6.58 16.94 10.70
C MET A 335 5.39 17.67 11.33
N ILE A 336 4.27 16.98 11.56
CA ILE A 336 3.07 17.50 12.24
C ILE A 336 3.47 18.07 13.61
N ARG A 337 4.19 17.28 14.43
CA ARG A 337 4.63 17.73 15.76
C ARG A 337 5.61 18.89 15.68
N ALA A 338 6.49 18.93 14.68
CA ALA A 338 7.42 20.03 14.48
C ALA A 338 6.72 21.33 14.02
N LEU A 339 5.71 21.23 13.14
CA LEU A 339 4.88 22.36 12.71
C LEU A 339 4.09 22.97 13.87
N ASP A 340 3.77 22.16 14.87
CA ASP A 340 3.10 22.59 16.09
C ASP A 340 4.00 23.48 16.96
N VAL A 341 5.34 23.36 16.83
CA VAL A 341 6.31 24.20 17.53
C VAL A 341 6.37 25.59 16.88
N GLY A 342 5.79 26.59 17.54
CA GLY A 342 5.82 27.99 17.10
C GLY A 342 4.53 28.76 17.39
N GLY A 343 4.30 29.84 16.65
CA GLY A 343 3.08 30.65 16.75
C GLY A 343 1.82 29.84 16.43
N GLN A 344 0.69 30.23 17.03
CA GLN A 344 -0.60 29.56 16.80
C GLN A 344 -1.04 29.74 15.34
N LEU A 345 -0.95 28.68 14.55
CA LEU A 345 -1.51 28.60 13.21
C LEU A 345 -2.92 28.02 13.30
N GLY A 346 -3.90 28.66 12.65
CA GLY A 346 -5.21 28.05 12.43
C GLY A 346 -5.12 26.85 11.48
N PRO A 347 -6.18 26.03 11.35
CA PRO A 347 -6.15 24.80 10.54
C PRO A 347 -5.73 25.02 9.08
N SER A 348 -6.23 26.08 8.43
CA SER A 348 -5.90 26.43 7.04
C SER A 348 -4.42 26.78 6.84
N ASP A 349 -3.88 27.65 7.70
CA ASP A 349 -2.47 28.07 7.62
C ASP A 349 -1.53 26.91 7.96
N TYR A 350 -1.97 26.03 8.87
CA TYR A 350 -1.25 24.83 9.24
C TYR A 350 -1.13 23.86 8.05
N LEU A 351 -2.23 23.53 7.37
CA LEU A 351 -2.22 22.71 6.15
C LEU A 351 -1.39 23.36 5.03
N THR A 352 -1.51 24.68 4.85
CA THR A 352 -0.73 25.42 3.84
C THR A 352 0.77 25.26 4.08
N ARG A 353 1.21 25.45 5.33
CA ARG A 353 2.62 25.31 5.70
C ARG A 353 3.10 23.86 5.56
N TRP A 354 2.27 22.90 5.94
CA TRP A 354 2.58 21.48 5.81
C TRP A 354 2.72 21.05 4.35
N SER A 355 1.75 21.42 3.51
CA SER A 355 1.74 21.13 2.07
C SER A 355 3.00 21.68 1.39
N ASN A 356 3.40 22.90 1.72
CA ASN A 356 4.62 23.51 1.20
C ASN A 356 5.91 22.83 1.65
N LEU A 357 5.96 22.26 2.87
CA LEU A 357 7.10 21.46 3.32
C LEU A 357 7.21 20.18 2.49
N ILE A 358 6.11 19.43 2.34
CA ILE A 358 6.09 18.19 1.55
C ILE A 358 6.51 18.48 0.10
N PHE A 359 5.95 19.53 -0.52
CA PHE A 359 6.28 19.91 -1.90
C PHE A 359 7.77 20.27 -2.09
N SER A 360 8.44 20.78 -1.05
CA SER A 360 9.81 21.29 -1.15
C SER A 360 10.89 20.24 -0.89
N GLU A 361 10.53 19.07 -0.34
CA GLU A 361 11.48 18.04 0.10
C GLU A 361 11.55 16.87 -0.90
N PRO A 362 12.69 16.68 -1.61
CA PRO A 362 12.88 15.55 -2.51
C PRO A 362 12.73 14.22 -1.77
N GLY A 363 11.97 13.28 -2.34
CA GLY A 363 11.74 11.95 -1.76
C GLY A 363 10.45 11.82 -0.94
N PHE A 364 9.73 12.93 -0.68
CA PHE A 364 8.37 12.89 -0.14
C PHE A 364 7.28 12.69 -1.20
N ASP A 365 7.65 12.59 -2.49
CA ASP A 365 6.73 12.29 -3.59
C ASP A 365 5.98 10.96 -3.38
N ALA A 366 6.61 10.00 -2.69
CA ALA A 366 6.02 8.71 -2.32
C ALA A 366 5.26 8.74 -0.98
N ALA A 367 5.24 9.88 -0.29
CA ALA A 367 4.60 10.09 1.00
C ALA A 367 3.57 11.23 0.91
N MET A 368 2.88 11.35 -0.24
CA MET A 368 1.68 12.19 -0.35
C MET A 368 0.62 11.69 0.62
N ALA A 369 -0.26 12.58 1.08
CA ALA A 369 -1.29 12.21 2.04
C ALA A 369 -2.57 13.02 1.84
N THR A 370 -3.70 12.43 2.21
CA THR A 370 -4.88 13.20 2.58
C THR A 370 -4.76 13.62 4.04
N ALA A 371 -5.33 14.76 4.42
CA ALA A 371 -5.30 15.19 5.81
C ALA A 371 -6.52 16.01 6.22
N LEU A 372 -6.81 15.96 7.52
CA LEU A 372 -7.85 16.72 8.19
C LEU A 372 -7.28 17.30 9.47
N VAL A 373 -7.37 18.63 9.63
CA VAL A 373 -6.94 19.35 10.83
C VAL A 373 -8.16 19.91 11.54
N ILE A 374 -8.33 19.55 12.80
CA ILE A 374 -9.52 19.86 13.61
C ILE A 374 -9.08 20.54 14.91
N ASP A 375 -9.57 21.75 15.15
CA ASP A 375 -9.43 22.45 16.42
C ASP A 375 -10.72 22.35 17.22
N LEU A 376 -10.62 21.84 18.45
CA LEU A 376 -11.69 21.69 19.43
C LEU A 376 -11.52 22.72 20.54
N TRP A 377 -12.33 23.78 20.51
CA TRP A 377 -12.21 24.89 21.45
C TRP A 377 -12.93 24.62 22.78
N GLU A 378 -12.41 25.18 23.87
CA GLU A 378 -13.01 25.04 25.22
C GLU A 378 -14.44 25.60 25.30
N ASP A 379 -14.76 26.60 24.47
CA ASP A 379 -16.11 27.17 24.39
C ASP A 379 -17.10 26.26 23.64
N GLY A 380 -16.63 25.17 23.03
CA GLY A 380 -17.41 24.22 22.24
C GLY A 380 -17.48 24.53 20.74
N ALA A 381 -16.71 25.49 20.22
CA ALA A 381 -16.53 25.67 18.78
C ALA A 381 -15.62 24.59 18.20
N ILE A 382 -15.91 24.18 16.95
CA ILE A 382 -15.08 23.27 16.17
C ILE A 382 -14.68 23.98 14.89
N GLU A 383 -13.40 23.95 14.54
CA GLU A 383 -12.88 24.46 13.28
C GLU A 383 -12.12 23.37 12.53
N ILE A 384 -12.44 23.16 11.25
CA ILE A 384 -11.92 22.04 10.45
C ILE A 384 -11.37 22.56 9.14
N ALA A 385 -10.20 22.11 8.72
CA ALA A 385 -9.71 22.24 7.35
C ALA A 385 -9.28 20.89 6.80
N SER A 386 -9.48 20.65 5.50
CA SER A 386 -9.21 19.38 4.82
C SER A 386 -8.25 19.59 3.65
N ALA A 387 -7.42 18.57 3.40
CA ALA A 387 -6.56 18.44 2.23
C ALA A 387 -6.84 17.10 1.56
N GLY A 388 -7.81 17.08 0.65
CA GLY A 388 -8.22 15.87 -0.08
C GLY A 388 -8.83 14.75 0.77
N HIS A 389 -9.06 14.97 2.06
CA HIS A 389 -9.59 13.95 2.97
C HIS A 389 -11.11 13.81 2.83
N PRO A 390 -11.68 12.60 3.02
CA PRO A 390 -13.13 12.41 3.04
C PRO A 390 -13.88 13.39 3.94
N HIS A 391 -15.10 13.75 3.54
CA HIS A 391 -15.85 14.78 4.26
C HIS A 391 -16.31 14.31 5.65
N PRO A 392 -16.06 15.12 6.70
CA PRO A 392 -16.67 14.92 8.01
C PRO A 392 -18.18 14.96 7.95
N MET A 393 -18.86 14.19 8.80
CA MET A 393 -20.33 14.15 8.84
C MET A 393 -20.87 14.51 10.21
N VAL A 394 -21.78 15.49 10.26
CA VAL A 394 -22.58 15.77 11.46
C VAL A 394 -23.82 14.88 11.43
N LEU A 395 -23.94 14.02 12.42
CA LEU A 395 -25.06 13.11 12.64
C LEU A 395 -25.94 13.66 13.76
N SER A 396 -27.19 13.98 13.39
CA SER A 396 -28.19 14.56 14.28
C SER A 396 -29.47 13.72 14.28
N ARG A 397 -30.43 14.05 15.16
CA ARG A 397 -31.77 13.44 15.10
C ARG A 397 -32.52 13.76 13.80
N SER A 398 -32.21 14.87 13.15
CA SER A 398 -32.83 15.30 11.88
C SER A 398 -32.19 14.66 10.64
N GLY A 399 -31.08 13.94 10.79
CA GLY A 399 -30.36 13.29 9.70
C GLY A 399 -28.86 13.56 9.73
N ALA A 400 -28.19 13.12 8.68
CA ALA A 400 -26.75 13.28 8.47
C ALA A 400 -26.47 14.43 7.49
N LYS A 401 -25.44 15.23 7.77
CA LYS A 401 -25.01 16.34 6.93
C LYS A 401 -23.49 16.34 6.75
N SER A 402 -23.04 16.43 5.50
CA SER A 402 -21.62 16.58 5.18
C SER A 402 -21.11 17.98 5.56
N VAL A 403 -19.90 18.04 6.13
CA VAL A 403 -19.13 19.26 6.35
C VAL A 403 -18.23 19.46 5.14
N MET A 404 -18.59 20.42 4.29
CA MET A 404 -17.87 20.74 3.04
C MET A 404 -16.55 21.47 3.34
N ALA A 405 -15.60 20.78 3.94
CA ALA A 405 -14.21 21.21 4.06
C ALA A 405 -13.44 20.60 2.89
N ASP A 406 -13.16 21.41 1.87
CA ASP A 406 -12.46 20.99 0.66
C ASP A 406 -11.05 21.60 0.61
N GLY A 407 -10.13 20.90 -0.05
CA GLY A 407 -8.78 21.39 -0.31
C GLY A 407 -8.00 20.43 -1.17
N PRO A 408 -6.96 20.90 -1.89
CA PRO A 408 -6.12 20.03 -2.72
C PRO A 408 -5.32 19.04 -1.86
N LEU A 409 -4.93 17.91 -2.43
CA LEU A 409 -4.08 16.93 -1.75
C LEU A 409 -2.77 17.58 -1.23
N LEU A 410 -2.28 17.14 -0.06
CA LEU A 410 -1.05 17.68 0.52
C LEU A 410 0.14 17.49 -0.42
N GLY A 411 0.98 18.52 -0.55
CA GLY A 411 2.20 18.47 -1.33
C GLY A 411 2.00 18.40 -2.85
N PHE A 412 0.75 18.43 -3.34
CA PHE A 412 0.48 18.30 -4.78
C PHE A 412 0.85 19.55 -5.58
N THR A 413 0.67 20.73 -4.99
CA THR A 413 1.01 22.01 -5.64
C THR A 413 1.74 22.93 -4.68
N ARG A 414 2.65 23.72 -5.23
CA ARG A 414 3.30 24.80 -4.50
C ARG A 414 2.27 25.85 -4.11
N ASP A 415 2.33 26.32 -2.88
CA ASP A 415 1.47 27.38 -2.33
C ASP A 415 -0.02 27.06 -2.40
N ALA A 416 -0.34 25.76 -2.21
CA ALA A 416 -1.71 25.28 -2.04
C ALA A 416 -2.43 26.07 -0.94
N ARG A 417 -3.69 26.45 -1.20
CA ARG A 417 -4.53 27.17 -0.24
C ARG A 417 -5.63 26.26 0.28
N TYR A 418 -5.86 26.37 1.57
CA TYR A 418 -6.86 25.60 2.31
C TYR A 418 -7.83 26.56 2.99
N GLU A 419 -9.09 26.17 3.08
CA GLU A 419 -10.12 26.93 3.79
C GLU A 419 -10.62 26.13 5.01
N SER A 420 -10.99 26.86 6.06
CA SER A 420 -11.53 26.27 7.28
C SER A 420 -13.03 26.49 7.37
N VAL A 421 -13.72 25.48 7.88
CA VAL A 421 -15.16 25.50 8.18
C VAL A 421 -15.33 25.49 9.69
N GLN A 422 -16.22 26.35 10.19
CA GLN A 422 -16.57 26.40 11.61
C GLN A 422 -17.96 25.82 11.84
N LEU A 423 -18.09 25.04 12.90
CA LEU A 423 -19.34 24.44 13.32
C LEU A 423 -19.43 24.31 14.84
N ARG A 424 -20.64 24.04 15.33
CA ARG A 424 -20.94 23.67 16.71
C ARG A 424 -21.86 22.47 16.67
N LEU A 425 -21.70 21.57 17.62
CA LEU A 425 -22.56 20.41 17.79
C LEU A 425 -23.66 20.75 18.80
N ASP A 426 -24.92 20.47 18.43
CA ASP A 426 -26.00 20.49 19.41
C ASP A 426 -25.89 19.27 20.33
N TRP A 427 -26.65 19.29 21.43
CA TRP A 427 -26.59 18.20 22.39
C TRP A 427 -27.07 16.88 21.78
N GLY A 428 -26.21 15.86 21.83
CA GLY A 428 -26.46 14.54 21.24
C GLY A 428 -26.11 14.44 19.75
N ASP A 429 -25.65 15.53 19.11
CA ASP A 429 -25.05 15.44 17.78
C ASP A 429 -23.67 14.81 17.86
N ARG A 430 -23.32 14.05 16.81
CA ARG A 430 -22.02 13.40 16.66
C ARG A 430 -21.34 13.85 15.39
N LEU A 431 -20.07 14.22 15.48
CA LEU A 431 -19.21 14.41 14.32
C LEU A 431 -18.50 13.07 14.04
N LEU A 432 -18.72 12.55 12.84
CA LEU A 432 -18.14 11.32 12.30
C LEU A 432 -17.01 11.68 11.34
N LEU A 433 -15.82 11.11 11.58
CA LEU A 433 -14.63 11.23 10.75
C LEU A 433 -14.17 9.83 10.33
N ALA A 434 -13.81 9.66 9.06
CA ALA A 434 -13.35 8.39 8.53
C ALA A 434 -12.27 8.58 7.45
N THR A 435 -11.29 7.67 7.39
CA THR A 435 -10.42 7.51 6.21
C THR A 435 -11.09 6.69 5.13
N ASP A 436 -10.50 6.67 3.94
CA ASP A 436 -11.07 6.06 2.74
C ASP A 436 -10.97 4.54 2.68
N GLY A 437 -10.15 3.88 3.51
CA GLY A 437 -10.12 2.43 3.62
C GLY A 437 -11.43 1.77 4.04
N LEU A 438 -12.44 2.54 4.50
CA LEU A 438 -13.81 2.04 4.73
C LEU A 438 -14.62 1.86 3.43
N ASP A 439 -14.30 2.62 2.38
CA ASP A 439 -14.90 2.56 1.04
C ASP A 439 -14.01 3.28 0.01
N PRO A 440 -13.00 2.58 -0.55
CA PRO A 440 -12.01 3.20 -1.45
C PRO A 440 -12.59 3.76 -2.75
N ASN A 441 -13.85 3.46 -3.10
CA ASN A 441 -14.45 3.94 -4.34
C ASN A 441 -15.10 5.32 -4.19
N GLU A 442 -15.77 5.57 -3.07
CA GLU A 442 -16.47 6.84 -2.84
C GLU A 442 -15.64 7.81 -1.98
N LEU A 443 -15.01 7.32 -0.91
CA LEU A 443 -14.26 8.15 0.04
C LEU A 443 -12.95 8.70 -0.54
N ALA A 444 -12.21 7.89 -1.32
CA ALA A 444 -10.94 8.30 -1.92
C ALA A 444 -11.07 9.49 -2.90
N SER A 445 -12.29 9.76 -3.37
CA SER A 445 -12.61 10.93 -4.20
C SER A 445 -12.90 12.21 -3.40
N GLY A 446 -12.75 12.17 -2.07
CA GLY A 446 -13.19 13.23 -1.16
C GLY A 446 -14.70 13.23 -0.92
N GLY A 447 -15.37 12.08 -1.15
CA GLY A 447 -16.81 11.92 -0.96
C GLY A 447 -17.26 11.87 0.51
N PRO A 448 -18.58 11.87 0.76
CA PRO A 448 -19.12 11.68 2.10
C PRO A 448 -18.89 10.25 2.62
N CYS A 449 -19.07 10.05 3.93
CA CYS A 449 -19.08 8.70 4.48
C CYS A 449 -20.21 7.83 3.87
N PRO A 450 -20.00 6.52 3.69
CA PRO A 450 -21.03 5.64 3.14
C PRO A 450 -22.31 5.59 3.97
N ASP A 451 -23.47 5.53 3.30
CA ASP A 451 -24.79 5.50 3.95
C ASP A 451 -24.94 4.39 5.00
N TRP A 452 -24.32 3.23 4.77
CA TRP A 452 -24.37 2.12 5.71
C TRP A 452 -23.64 2.43 7.02
N LEU A 453 -22.50 3.12 6.96
CA LEU A 453 -21.73 3.52 8.14
C LEU A 453 -22.51 4.56 8.95
N ILE A 454 -23.11 5.53 8.25
CA ILE A 454 -24.02 6.53 8.84
C ILE A 454 -25.16 5.83 9.58
N GLY A 455 -25.80 4.83 8.93
CA GLY A 455 -26.87 4.04 9.51
C GLY A 455 -26.45 3.33 10.81
N GLU A 456 -25.32 2.62 10.79
CA GLU A 456 -24.83 1.87 11.95
C GLU A 456 -24.53 2.79 13.16
N VAL A 457 -23.93 3.97 12.93
CA VAL A 457 -23.67 4.95 13.99
C VAL A 457 -24.98 5.55 14.51
N THR A 458 -25.92 5.86 13.62
CA THR A 458 -27.20 6.48 13.96
C THR A 458 -28.09 5.54 14.78
N GLU A 459 -28.13 4.26 14.44
CA GLU A 459 -28.88 3.24 15.20
C GLU A 459 -28.36 3.09 16.64
N ARG A 460 -27.06 3.36 16.85
CA ARG A 460 -26.38 3.30 18.16
C ARG A 460 -26.25 4.67 18.83
N ALA A 461 -26.98 5.69 18.37
CA ALA A 461 -26.88 7.06 18.87
C ALA A 461 -27.10 7.22 20.39
N ARG A 462 -27.77 6.26 21.05
CA ARG A 462 -28.03 6.28 22.50
C ARG A 462 -26.96 5.59 23.36
N GLN A 463 -26.01 4.89 22.73
CA GLN A 463 -24.95 4.17 23.44
C GLN A 463 -23.75 5.09 23.68
N PRO A 464 -22.92 4.84 24.71
CA PRO A 464 -21.64 5.52 24.89
C PRO A 464 -20.74 5.38 23.65
N LEU A 465 -19.99 6.43 23.29
CA LEU A 465 -19.17 6.44 22.07
C LEU A 465 -18.25 5.22 21.93
N ALA A 466 -17.61 4.78 23.03
CA ALA A 466 -16.75 3.60 23.02
C ALA A 466 -17.48 2.32 22.53
N GLN A 467 -18.72 2.10 22.98
CA GLN A 467 -19.53 0.95 22.55
C GLN A 467 -19.99 1.10 21.11
N VAL A 468 -20.20 2.34 20.66
CA VAL A 468 -20.61 2.63 19.28
C VAL A 468 -19.49 2.27 18.33
N VAL A 469 -18.27 2.77 18.56
CA VAL A 469 -17.13 2.48 17.68
C VAL A 469 -16.74 1.00 17.71
N GLU A 470 -16.83 0.34 18.87
CA GLU A 470 -16.61 -1.11 18.99
C GLU A 470 -17.65 -1.89 18.16
N GLY A 471 -18.94 -1.58 18.32
CA GLY A 471 -20.00 -2.22 17.55
C GLY A 471 -19.91 -1.96 16.05
N VAL A 472 -19.53 -0.75 15.64
CA VAL A 472 -19.30 -0.38 14.24
C VAL A 472 -18.08 -1.12 13.68
N SER A 473 -17.02 -1.29 14.46
CA SER A 473 -15.81 -2.04 14.05
C SER A 473 -16.10 -3.49 13.67
N HIS A 474 -16.98 -4.15 14.42
CA HIS A 474 -17.43 -5.50 14.09
C HIS A 474 -18.16 -5.54 12.75
N ARG A 475 -18.99 -4.53 12.47
CA ARG A 475 -19.72 -4.42 11.20
C ARG A 475 -18.80 -4.08 10.02
N ILE A 476 -17.78 -3.25 10.25
CA ILE A 476 -16.70 -3.01 9.29
C ILE A 476 -16.00 -4.33 8.96
N ALA A 477 -15.60 -5.11 9.97
CA ALA A 477 -14.95 -6.40 9.77
C ALA A 477 -15.83 -7.44 9.07
N GLU A 478 -17.15 -7.44 9.30
CA GLU A 478 -18.10 -8.28 8.55
C GLU A 478 -18.19 -7.89 7.07
N ARG A 479 -17.97 -6.62 6.73
CA ARG A 479 -18.21 -6.07 5.39
C ARG A 479 -16.96 -6.05 4.52
N ILE A 480 -15.83 -5.64 5.10
CA ILE A 480 -14.53 -5.53 4.42
C ILE A 480 -13.70 -6.82 4.63
N GLY A 481 -14.17 -7.71 5.51
CA GLY A 481 -13.49 -8.96 5.87
C GLY A 481 -12.44 -8.75 6.97
N PRO A 482 -11.78 -9.83 7.43
CA PRO A 482 -10.75 -9.77 8.48
C PRO A 482 -9.48 -9.03 8.06
N ASP A 483 -9.48 -8.54 6.83
CA ASP A 483 -8.34 -8.56 5.95
C ASP A 483 -8.48 -7.43 4.90
N PRO A 484 -8.60 -6.16 5.34
CA PRO A 484 -9.03 -5.06 4.46
C PRO A 484 -8.01 -4.75 3.35
N GLU A 485 -8.49 -4.10 2.28
CA GLU A 485 -7.67 -3.65 1.14
C GLU A 485 -6.75 -2.48 1.51
N ASP A 486 -7.22 -1.61 2.41
CA ASP A 486 -6.47 -0.47 2.94
C ASP A 486 -6.71 -0.31 4.45
N ASP A 487 -5.88 0.50 5.09
CA ASP A 487 -6.05 0.86 6.49
C ASP A 487 -7.27 1.76 6.67
N TRP A 488 -7.94 1.64 7.82
CA TRP A 488 -9.09 2.48 8.12
C TRP A 488 -9.07 3.00 9.54
N THR A 489 -9.57 4.23 9.69
CA THR A 489 -9.67 4.94 10.95
C THR A 489 -11.03 5.59 11.04
N LEU A 490 -11.67 5.43 12.20
CA LEU A 490 -12.97 5.98 12.55
C LEU A 490 -12.82 6.80 13.83
N ILE A 491 -13.22 8.07 13.80
CA ILE A 491 -13.30 8.91 15.00
C ILE A 491 -14.73 9.44 15.15
N LEU A 492 -15.29 9.31 16.35
CA LEU A 492 -16.53 9.96 16.75
C LEU A 492 -16.25 11.02 17.81
N ILE A 493 -16.85 12.20 17.64
CA ILE A 493 -16.78 13.31 18.59
C ILE A 493 -18.22 13.70 18.96
N GLU A 494 -18.52 13.78 20.26
CA GLU A 494 -19.84 14.15 20.79
C GLU A 494 -19.70 15.31 21.78
N GLY A 495 -20.51 16.36 21.62
CA GLY A 495 -20.54 17.47 22.56
C GLY A 495 -21.22 17.10 23.88
N ILE A 496 -20.61 17.44 25.02
CA ILE A 496 -21.22 17.16 26.34
C ILE A 496 -22.22 18.24 26.77
N SER A 497 -23.21 17.85 27.58
CA SER A 497 -24.22 18.77 28.11
C SER A 497 -23.61 19.83 29.05
N TRP A 498 -24.30 20.97 29.20
CA TRP A 498 -23.96 21.99 30.19
C TRP A 498 -23.88 21.43 31.63
N ALA A 499 -24.76 20.49 32.00
CA ALA A 499 -24.73 19.85 33.32
C ALA A 499 -23.43 19.04 33.54
N GLN A 500 -22.98 18.29 32.53
CA GLN A 500 -21.71 17.55 32.56
C GLN A 500 -20.47 18.46 32.48
N ARG A 501 -20.60 19.67 31.92
CA ARG A 501 -19.54 20.71 31.99
C ARG A 501 -19.39 21.24 33.41
N ALA A 502 -20.50 21.42 34.14
CA ALA A 502 -20.50 21.94 35.50
C ALA A 502 -19.96 20.95 36.56
N GLU A 503 -20.14 19.64 36.35
CA GLU A 503 -19.64 18.59 37.27
C GLU A 503 -18.11 18.36 37.22
N GLY A 504 -17.42 18.89 36.21
CA GLY A 504 -15.97 18.70 36.00
C GLY A 504 -15.09 19.92 36.30
N LEU A 505 -15.67 21.05 36.70
CA LEU A 505 -14.93 22.30 36.99
C LEU A 505 -14.75 22.47 38.50
N PRO A 506 -13.51 22.61 39.03
CA PRO A 506 -13.35 23.15 40.37
C PRO A 506 -13.94 24.56 40.38
N ALA A 507 -14.85 24.82 41.33
CA ALA A 507 -15.57 26.07 41.41
C ALA A 507 -14.62 27.24 41.72
N MET A 508 -14.11 27.99 40.74
CA MET A 508 -13.63 29.37 40.93
C MET A 508 -13.52 30.20 39.65
N ALA A 509 -14.17 31.39 39.74
CA ALA A 509 -13.87 32.70 39.15
C ALA A 509 -13.52 32.82 37.65
N MET A 510 -14.45 33.43 36.91
CA MET A 510 -14.28 33.98 35.55
C MET A 510 -13.12 35.00 35.48
N PRO A 511 -12.06 34.76 34.68
CA PRO A 511 -11.18 35.81 34.18
C PRO A 511 -11.61 36.19 32.75
N GLY A 512 -11.54 37.48 32.43
CA GLY A 512 -12.05 38.07 31.18
C GLY A 512 -11.54 37.40 29.90
N ALA A 513 -12.45 37.26 28.94
CA ALA A 513 -12.18 36.78 27.59
C ALA A 513 -11.00 37.52 26.97
N SER A 514 -9.93 36.79 26.66
CA SER A 514 -8.90 37.30 25.75
C SER A 514 -9.45 37.25 24.33
N PRO A 515 -9.34 38.34 23.53
CA PRO A 515 -9.95 38.38 22.22
C PRO A 515 -9.25 37.44 21.23
N ARG A 516 -10.06 36.72 20.46
CA ARG A 516 -9.67 35.88 19.31
C ARG A 516 -8.81 36.72 18.33
N PRO A 517 -7.68 36.22 17.82
CA PRO A 517 -6.96 36.90 16.76
C PRO A 517 -7.84 36.95 15.50
N ALA A 518 -7.95 38.13 14.89
CA ALA A 518 -8.69 38.32 13.65
C ALA A 518 -7.96 37.61 12.48
N PRO A 519 -8.67 37.17 11.44
CA PRO A 519 -8.05 36.62 10.24
C PRO A 519 -7.07 37.62 9.66
N VAL A 520 -5.80 37.23 9.57
CA VAL A 520 -4.73 38.08 9.05
C VAL A 520 -4.97 38.27 7.56
N LYS A 521 -5.27 39.51 7.13
CA LYS A 521 -5.22 39.88 5.71
C LYS A 521 -3.80 39.65 5.20
N ALA A 522 -3.67 38.93 4.09
CA ALA A 522 -2.41 38.68 3.41
C ALA A 522 -1.58 39.98 3.30
N PRO A 523 -0.33 40.00 3.78
CA PRO A 523 0.52 41.18 3.64
C PRO A 523 0.83 41.41 2.16
N ALA A 524 0.78 42.67 1.75
CA ALA A 524 1.18 43.10 0.42
C ALA A 524 2.65 42.73 0.17
N MET A 525 2.93 42.22 -1.03
CA MET A 525 4.27 41.90 -1.54
C MET A 525 5.29 42.99 -1.17
N VAL A 526 6.26 42.64 -0.34
CA VAL A 526 7.49 43.42 -0.17
C VAL A 526 8.51 42.87 -1.18
N ALA A 527 9.07 43.77 -1.98
CA ALA A 527 9.98 43.49 -3.08
C ALA A 527 11.20 42.65 -2.66
N ALA A 528 11.57 41.72 -3.53
CA ALA A 528 12.74 40.86 -3.39
C ALA A 528 14.04 41.67 -3.32
N ALA A 529 14.90 41.32 -2.35
CA ALA A 529 16.31 41.72 -2.32
C ALA A 529 17.19 40.61 -2.92
N PRO A 530 18.33 40.95 -3.56
CA PRO A 530 18.98 40.08 -4.55
C PRO A 530 19.83 38.99 -3.92
N ALA A 531 19.95 37.89 -4.67
CA ALA A 531 20.82 36.75 -4.39
C ALA A 531 22.31 37.12 -4.44
N SER A 532 23.09 36.67 -3.45
CA SER A 532 24.46 36.16 -3.63
C SER A 532 25.14 35.81 -2.29
N ALA A 533 25.48 34.53 -2.11
CA ALA A 533 26.70 34.07 -1.45
C ALA A 533 26.94 32.57 -1.77
N PRO A 534 28.19 32.12 -1.97
CA PRO A 534 28.49 30.84 -2.60
C PRO A 534 28.45 29.67 -1.61
N ALA A 535 28.12 28.49 -2.14
CA ALA A 535 28.21 27.21 -1.44
C ALA A 535 29.67 26.89 -1.08
N GLY A 536 29.89 26.40 0.15
CA GLY A 536 31.12 25.71 0.53
C GLY A 536 31.84 26.29 1.74
N LEU A 537 31.26 26.17 2.93
CA LEU A 537 31.98 25.99 4.20
C LEU A 537 30.96 25.59 5.27
N LEU A 538 31.08 24.38 5.84
CA LEU A 538 30.28 23.92 6.98
C LEU A 538 30.41 24.94 8.12
N ASP A 539 29.30 25.54 8.53
CA ASP A 539 29.26 26.48 9.65
C ASP A 539 29.48 25.74 10.97
N LEU A 540 30.74 25.75 11.44
CA LEU A 540 31.16 25.15 12.71
C LEU A 540 30.66 25.93 13.94
N ALA A 541 30.00 27.09 13.76
CA ALA A 541 29.43 27.85 14.87
C ALA A 541 28.32 27.07 15.58
N GLY A 542 27.52 26.29 14.84
CA GLY A 542 26.47 25.43 15.40
C GLY A 542 27.01 24.33 16.31
N VAL A 543 28.16 23.75 15.96
CA VAL A 543 28.81 22.68 16.75
C VAL A 543 29.38 23.23 18.06
N SER A 544 29.95 24.45 18.02
CA SER A 544 30.44 25.14 19.22
C SER A 544 29.31 25.55 20.16
N ALA A 545 28.19 26.05 19.60
CA ALA A 545 27.00 26.41 20.38
C ALA A 545 26.35 25.17 21.03
N LEU A 546 26.27 24.06 20.30
CA LEU A 546 25.78 22.79 20.83
C LEU A 546 26.67 22.29 21.98
N ARG A 547 28.00 22.32 21.79
CA ARG A 547 28.97 21.91 22.83
C ARG A 547 28.90 22.77 24.09
N GLN A 548 28.61 24.07 23.97
CA GLN A 548 28.37 24.94 25.13
C GLN A 548 27.03 24.64 25.83
N ALA A 549 25.97 24.31 25.07
CA ALA A 549 24.64 24.06 25.62
C ALA A 549 24.53 22.72 26.38
N VAL A 550 25.11 21.64 25.85
CA VAL A 550 25.04 20.29 26.48
C VAL A 550 26.27 19.93 27.33
N GLY A 551 27.29 20.78 27.34
CA GLY A 551 28.54 20.55 28.06
C GLY A 551 29.41 19.42 27.48
N PRO A 552 30.67 19.30 27.92
CA PRO A 552 31.64 18.38 27.32
C PRO A 552 31.29 16.90 27.45
N GLU A 553 30.58 16.50 28.51
CA GLU A 553 30.15 15.10 28.72
C GLU A 553 28.89 14.77 27.90
N GLY A 554 27.93 15.71 27.80
CA GLY A 554 26.72 15.55 26.99
C GLY A 554 27.02 15.52 25.49
N PHE A 555 27.97 16.36 25.06
CA PHE A 555 28.44 16.37 23.68
C PHE A 555 29.15 15.06 23.29
N ARG A 556 29.95 14.47 24.19
CA ARG A 556 30.63 13.18 23.96
C ARG A 556 29.63 12.03 23.77
N ARG A 557 28.50 12.05 24.49
CA ARG A 557 27.42 11.05 24.34
C ARG A 557 26.65 11.19 23.04
N LEU A 558 26.44 12.41 22.56
CA LEU A 558 25.81 12.67 21.27
C LEU A 558 26.70 12.21 20.11
N ALA A 559 28.01 12.46 20.19
CA ALA A 559 28.98 12.07 19.15
C ALA A 559 29.22 10.54 19.04
N THR A 560 28.79 9.75 20.01
CA THR A 560 28.79 8.27 19.92
C THR A 560 27.48 7.69 19.37
N ARG A 561 26.48 8.53 19.12
CA ARG A 561 25.13 8.13 18.68
C ARG A 561 24.83 8.48 17.22
N PHE A 562 25.68 9.29 16.61
CA PHE A 562 25.77 9.62 15.20
C PHE A 562 27.17 9.24 14.73
#